data_AF-A0A7C3LEA1-F1
#
_entry.id   AF-A0A7C3LEA1-F1
#
_cell.length_a   1.000
_cell.length_b   1.000
_cell.length_c   1.000
_cell.angle_alpha   90.00
_cell.angle_beta   90.00
_cell.angle_gamma   90.00
#
_symmetry.space_group_name_H-M   'P 1'
#
loop_
_entity.id
_entity.type
_entity.pdbx_description
1 polymer ?
#
loop_
_entity_poly.entity_id
_entity_poly.type
_entity_poly.pdbx_seq_one_letter_code
_entity_poly.pdbx_strand_id
1 'polypeptide(L)'
;MKKDLIIAVILWFVFTAVGEYWAINANMFPIAAAEEAVFLDGTFRLLIILGMPVFTLVLTFLFYSIIRYRSKGEPDSDGPPLRTNTPLAAGWLAVTTGLAIFVVFNPGLKGIAELEANPN
;
A
#
# COMPACT_ATOMS: atom_id res chain seq x y z
N MET A 1 -16.48 -2.49 -18.54
CA MET A 1 -16.01 -1.36 -17.71
C MET A 1 -16.44 -1.47 -16.25
N LYS A 2 -17.73 -1.31 -15.87
CA LYS A 2 -18.13 -1.38 -14.46
C LYS A 2 -17.81 -2.74 -13.79
N LYS A 3 -18.01 -3.86 -14.51
CA LYS A 3 -17.71 -5.21 -14.02
C LYS A 3 -16.21 -5.43 -13.79
N ASP A 4 -15.37 -4.96 -14.71
CA ASP A 4 -13.91 -5.06 -14.62
C ASP A 4 -13.37 -4.30 -13.39
N LEU A 5 -13.90 -3.10 -13.14
CA LEU A 5 -13.56 -2.30 -11.95
C LEU A 5 -14.00 -2.99 -10.66
N ILE A 6 -15.21 -3.58 -10.63
CA ILE A 6 -15.67 -4.34 -9.46
C ILE A 6 -14.74 -5.53 -9.18
N ILE A 7 -14.34 -6.26 -10.21
CA ILE A 7 -13.40 -7.39 -10.07
C ILE A 7 -12.05 -6.90 -9.53
N ALA A 8 -11.51 -5.81 -10.07
CA ALA A 8 -10.27 -5.24 -9.59
C ALA A 8 -10.38 -4.78 -8.12
N VAL A 9 -11.46 -4.10 -7.74
CA VAL A 9 -11.67 -3.68 -6.34
C VAL A 9 -11.77 -4.89 -5.41
N ILE A 10 -12.49 -5.94 -5.80
CA ILE A 10 -12.60 -7.17 -4.99
C ILE A 10 -11.24 -7.84 -4.84
N LEU A 11 -10.49 -8.00 -5.94
CA LEU A 11 -9.15 -8.58 -5.90
C LEU A 11 -8.20 -7.78 -4.99
N TRP A 12 -8.26 -6.46 -5.07
CA TRP A 12 -7.48 -5.57 -4.22
C TRP A 12 -7.83 -5.73 -2.73
N PHE A 13 -9.11 -5.75 -2.38
CA PHE A 13 -9.54 -5.97 -1.00
C PHE A 13 -9.09 -7.36 -0.49
N VAL A 14 -9.22 -8.40 -1.32
CA VAL A 14 -8.80 -9.76 -0.95
C VAL A 14 -7.28 -9.81 -0.73
N PHE A 15 -6.48 -9.26 -1.65
CA PHE A 15 -5.03 -9.25 -1.50
C PHE A 15 -4.57 -8.44 -0.29
N THR A 16 -5.20 -7.28 -0.05
CA THR A 16 -4.92 -6.47 1.14
C THR A 16 -5.25 -7.22 2.42
N ALA A 17 -6.43 -7.82 2.51
CA ALA A 17 -6.85 -8.56 3.70
C ALA A 17 -5.94 -9.76 3.99
N VAL A 18 -5.54 -10.51 2.95
CA VAL A 18 -4.61 -11.64 3.09
C VAL A 18 -3.23 -11.14 3.53
N GLY A 19 -2.73 -10.06 2.93
CA GLY A 19 -1.45 -9.46 3.28
C GLY A 19 -1.40 -8.94 4.71
N GLU A 20 -2.42 -8.18 5.12
CA GLU A 20 -2.54 -7.64 6.48
C GLU A 20 -2.70 -8.76 7.52
N TYR A 21 -3.51 -9.78 7.22
CA TYR A 21 -3.65 -10.94 8.09
C TYR A 21 -2.29 -11.59 8.34
N TRP A 22 -1.49 -11.79 7.28
CA TRP A 22 -0.16 -12.36 7.44
C TRP A 22 0.78 -11.42 8.21
N ALA A 23 0.79 -10.13 7.87
CA ALA A 23 1.63 -9.12 8.53
C ALA A 23 1.35 -8.98 10.03
N ILE A 24 0.09 -9.06 10.46
CA ILE A 24 -0.28 -8.93 11.87
C ILE A 24 0.11 -10.17 12.67
N ASN A 25 -0.08 -11.36 12.08
CA ASN A 25 0.14 -12.64 12.76
C ASN A 25 1.60 -13.14 12.66
N ALA A 26 2.41 -12.56 11.77
CA ALA A 26 3.82 -12.90 11.69
C ALA A 26 4.60 -12.32 12.89
N ASN A 27 5.41 -13.15 13.53
CA ASN A 27 6.41 -12.71 14.51
C ASN A 27 7.60 -12.08 13.76
N MET A 28 7.40 -10.88 13.22
CA MET A 28 8.37 -10.17 12.38
C MET A 28 9.54 -9.58 13.17
N PHE A 29 9.32 -9.28 14.46
CA PHE A 29 10.28 -8.57 15.30
C PHE A 29 10.86 -9.51 16.37
N PRO A 30 12.16 -9.39 16.70
CA PRO A 30 12.77 -10.11 17.81
C PRO A 30 12.22 -9.62 19.15
N ILE A 31 12.58 -10.30 20.24
CA ILE A 31 12.18 -9.89 21.59
C ILE A 31 12.75 -8.49 21.87
N ALA A 32 11.88 -7.56 22.29
CA ALA A 32 12.26 -6.21 22.66
C ALA A 32 13.18 -6.24 23.89
N ALA A 33 14.43 -5.80 23.71
CA ALA A 33 15.44 -5.72 24.76
C ALA A 33 15.58 -4.32 25.38
N ALA A 34 14.86 -3.33 24.82
CA ALA A 34 14.84 -1.95 25.24
C ALA A 34 13.42 -1.36 25.07
N GLU A 35 13.10 -0.30 25.78
CA GLU A 35 11.77 0.33 25.72
C GLU A 35 11.51 0.96 24.35
N GLU A 36 12.55 1.54 23.74
CA GLU A 36 12.51 2.14 22.40
C GLU A 36 12.22 1.10 21.32
N ALA A 37 12.59 -0.16 21.55
CA ALA A 37 12.31 -1.25 20.61
C ALA A 37 10.80 -1.51 20.50
N VAL A 38 10.06 -1.40 21.60
CA VAL A 38 8.59 -1.58 21.60
C VAL A 38 7.92 -0.48 20.77
N PHE A 39 8.39 0.76 20.90
CA PHE A 39 7.89 1.90 20.12
C PHE A 39 8.18 1.74 18.62
N LEU A 40 9.42 1.36 18.28
CA LEU A 40 9.82 1.12 16.89
C LEU A 40 9.03 -0.02 16.25
N ASP A 41 8.84 -1.14 16.96
CA ASP A 41 8.05 -2.27 16.47
C ASP A 41 6.61 -1.85 16.15
N GLY A 42 5.97 -1.04 17.01
CA GLY A 42 4.66 -0.47 16.75
C GLY A 42 4.63 0.43 15.51
N THR A 43 5.66 1.27 15.35
CA THR A 43 5.84 2.14 14.19
C THR A 43 5.98 1.34 12.89
N PHE A 44 6.84 0.31 12.87
CA PHE A 44 7.01 -0.54 11.69
C PHE A 44 5.74 -1.32 11.36
N ARG A 45 5.01 -1.84 12.36
CA ARG A 45 3.70 -2.49 12.14
C ARG A 45 2.72 -1.55 11.46
N LEU A 46 2.63 -0.30 11.93
CA LEU A 46 1.78 0.71 11.31
C LEU A 46 2.17 0.96 9.85
N LEU A 47 3.47 1.14 9.57
CA LEU A 47 3.96 1.34 8.21
C LEU A 47 3.65 0.16 7.28
N ILE A 48 3.76 -1.08 7.78
CA ILE A 48 3.40 -2.28 7.02
C ILE A 48 1.90 -2.30 6.72
N ILE A 49 1.05 -2.04 7.72
CA ILE A 49 -0.41 -2.00 7.54
C ILE A 49 -0.80 -0.92 6.54
N LEU A 50 -0.18 0.27 6.57
CA LEU A 50 -0.47 1.33 5.60
C LEU A 50 0.09 1.04 4.21
N GLY A 51 1.26 0.40 4.13
CA GLY A 51 1.92 0.05 2.87
C GLY A 51 1.26 -1.11 2.15
N MET A 52 0.66 -2.06 2.89
CA MET A 52 0.06 -3.27 2.32
C MET A 52 -1.04 -2.96 1.29
N PRO A 53 -2.07 -2.12 1.58
CA PRO A 53 -3.07 -1.73 0.59
C PRO A 53 -2.50 -1.06 -0.66
N VAL A 54 -1.45 -0.24 -0.50
CA VAL A 54 -0.81 0.47 -1.63
C VAL A 54 -0.08 -0.52 -2.52
N PHE A 55 0.68 -1.43 -1.93
CA PHE A 55 1.42 -2.47 -2.65
C PHE A 55 0.47 -3.42 -3.38
N THR A 56 -0.57 -3.92 -2.70
CA THR A 56 -1.54 -4.85 -3.28
C THR A 56 -2.39 -4.19 -4.37
N LEU A 57 -2.61 -2.87 -4.31
CA LEU A 57 -3.27 -2.13 -5.39
C LEU A 57 -2.47 -2.22 -6.69
N VAL A 58 -1.15 -2.02 -6.61
CA VAL A 58 -0.25 -2.16 -7.78
C VAL A 58 -0.26 -3.60 -8.30
N LEU A 59 -0.14 -4.59 -7.41
CA LEU A 59 -0.22 -6.00 -7.81
C LEU A 59 -1.55 -6.34 -8.46
N THR A 60 -2.66 -5.81 -7.95
CA THR A 60 -3.99 -6.04 -8.50
C THR A 60 -4.06 -5.53 -9.93
N PHE A 61 -3.64 -4.28 -10.19
CA PHE A 61 -3.62 -3.75 -11.55
C PHE A 61 -2.68 -4.54 -12.46
N LEU A 62 -1.52 -4.96 -11.97
CA LEU A 62 -0.56 -5.77 -12.72
C LEU A 62 -1.15 -7.12 -13.12
N PHE A 63 -1.59 -7.92 -12.16
CA PHE A 63 -2.16 -9.26 -12.40
C PHE A 63 -3.44 -9.19 -13.22
N TYR A 64 -4.32 -8.24 -12.91
CA TYR A 64 -5.54 -8.02 -13.68
C TYR A 64 -5.20 -7.71 -15.14
N SER A 65 -4.20 -6.85 -15.38
CA SER A 65 -3.80 -6.48 -16.74
C SER A 65 -3.22 -7.66 -17.51
N ILE A 66 -2.34 -8.44 -16.89
CA ILE A 66 -1.75 -9.64 -17.49
C ILE A 66 -2.84 -10.66 -17.85
N ILE A 67 -3.79 -10.94 -16.94
CA ILE A 67 -4.80 -11.98 -17.17
C ILE A 67 -5.83 -11.52 -18.20
N ARG A 68 -6.29 -10.27 -18.09
CA ARG A 68 -7.40 -9.75 -18.90
C ARG A 68 -6.98 -9.28 -20.29
N TYR A 69 -5.83 -8.62 -20.39
CA TYR A 69 -5.36 -7.95 -21.61
C TYR A 69 -4.16 -8.64 -22.28
N ARG A 70 -3.80 -9.88 -21.88
CA ARG A 70 -2.79 -10.66 -22.63
C ARG A 70 -3.21 -10.85 -24.08
N SER A 71 -2.24 -10.70 -24.98
CA SER A 71 -2.43 -11.12 -26.37
C SER A 71 -2.54 -12.64 -26.46
N LYS A 72 -3.41 -13.14 -27.35
CA LYS A 72 -3.58 -14.58 -27.62
C LYS A 72 -2.96 -15.00 -28.95
N GLY A 73 -2.28 -14.08 -29.64
CA GLY A 73 -1.68 -14.28 -30.94
C GLY A 73 -0.89 -13.04 -31.35
N GLU A 74 -0.49 -12.99 -32.62
CA GLU A 74 0.18 -11.82 -33.19
C GLU A 74 -0.84 -10.69 -33.37
N PRO A 75 -0.59 -9.46 -32.87
CA PRO A 75 -1.53 -8.36 -33.02
C PRO A 75 -1.56 -7.86 -34.46
N ASP A 76 -2.75 -7.71 -35.05
CA ASP A 76 -2.93 -7.18 -36.41
C ASP A 76 -2.68 -5.66 -36.50
N SER A 77 -2.67 -4.95 -35.36
CA SER A 77 -2.46 -3.50 -35.30
C SER A 77 -1.84 -3.08 -33.97
N ASP A 78 -1.30 -1.85 -33.96
CA ASP A 78 -0.94 -1.17 -32.72
C ASP A 78 -2.16 -0.96 -31.80
N GLY A 79 -1.90 -0.83 -30.50
CA GLY A 79 -2.91 -0.51 -29.50
C GLY A 79 -3.45 0.91 -29.64
N PRO A 80 -4.67 1.19 -29.12
CA PRO A 80 -5.27 2.52 -29.19
C PRO A 80 -4.41 3.55 -28.43
N PRO A 81 -4.37 4.81 -28.88
CA PRO A 81 -3.60 5.86 -28.23
C PRO A 81 -4.11 6.10 -26.80
N LEU A 82 -3.25 5.86 -25.81
CA LEU A 82 -3.55 6.10 -24.40
C LEU A 82 -3.29 7.57 -24.07
N ARG A 83 -4.31 8.26 -23.55
CA ARG A 83 -4.20 9.63 -23.04
C ARG A 83 -4.24 9.63 -21.52
N THR A 84 -3.56 10.58 -20.91
CA THR A 84 -3.57 10.77 -19.45
C THR A 84 -4.97 11.07 -18.94
N ASN A 85 -5.32 10.46 -17.81
CA ASN A 85 -6.54 10.75 -17.07
C ASN A 85 -6.21 11.69 -15.90
N THR A 86 -6.44 13.01 -16.09
CA THR A 86 -6.10 14.04 -15.10
C THR A 86 -6.79 13.83 -13.74
N PRO A 87 -8.10 13.51 -13.66
CA PRO A 87 -8.74 13.19 -12.39
C PRO A 87 -8.08 12.03 -11.63
N LEU A 88 -7.70 10.96 -12.34
CA LEU A 88 -7.03 9.81 -11.72
C LEU A 88 -5.64 10.19 -11.19
N ALA A 89 -4.87 10.95 -11.97
CA ALA A 89 -3.56 11.43 -11.55
C ALA A 89 -3.63 12.34 -10.33
N ALA A 90 -4.60 13.27 -10.30
CA ALA A 90 -4.83 14.16 -9.17
C ALA A 90 -5.31 13.40 -7.93
N GLY A 91 -6.23 12.46 -8.08
CA GLY A 91 -6.71 11.61 -6.98
C GLY A 91 -5.58 10.76 -6.38
N TRP A 92 -4.75 10.16 -7.23
CA TRP A 92 -3.57 9.42 -6.78
C TRP A 92 -2.60 10.32 -6.00
N LEU A 93 -2.25 11.48 -6.55
CA LEU A 93 -1.36 12.44 -5.91
C LEU A 93 -1.90 12.90 -4.54
N ALA A 94 -3.20 13.17 -4.46
CA ALA A 94 -3.85 13.57 -3.21
C ALA A 94 -3.76 12.47 -2.14
N VAL A 95 -4.02 11.21 -2.52
CA VAL A 95 -3.94 10.06 -1.61
C VAL A 95 -2.49 9.86 -1.13
N THR A 96 -1.50 9.88 -2.03
CA THR A 96 -0.09 9.70 -1.64
C THR A 96 0.40 10.85 -0.75
N THR A 97 -0.01 12.08 -1.04
CA THR A 97 0.33 13.24 -0.23
C THR A 97 -0.29 13.14 1.16
N GLY A 98 -1.57 12.74 1.24
CA GLY A 98 -2.26 12.53 2.52
C GLY A 98 -1.59 11.44 3.37
N LEU A 99 -1.21 10.31 2.76
CA LEU A 99 -0.47 9.24 3.44
C LEU A 99 0.89 9.73 3.95
N ALA A 100 1.65 10.46 3.13
CA ALA A 100 2.95 10.99 3.53
C ALA A 100 2.81 11.97 4.71
N ILE A 101 1.86 12.90 4.64
CA ILE A 101 1.56 13.84 5.73
C ILE A 101 1.19 13.06 6.99
N PHE A 102 0.30 12.07 6.89
CA PHE A 102 -0.11 11.25 8.03
C PHE A 102 1.10 10.61 8.71
N VAL A 103 1.96 9.93 7.95
CA VAL A 103 3.16 9.25 8.48
C VAL A 103 4.15 10.22 9.13
N VAL A 104 4.34 11.40 8.52
CA VAL A 104 5.21 12.45 9.08
C VAL A 104 4.70 12.89 10.44
N PHE A 105 3.41 13.18 10.60
CA PHE A 105 2.88 13.59 11.90
C PHE A 105 2.78 12.43 12.88
N ASN A 106 2.43 11.24 12.41
CA ASN A 106 2.23 10.04 13.22
C ASN A 106 2.66 8.79 12.42
N PRO A 107 3.73 8.09 12.81
CA PRO A 107 4.46 8.18 14.08
C PRO A 107 5.69 9.11 14.05
N GLY A 108 6.02 9.76 12.93
CA GLY A 108 7.31 10.47 12.76
C GLY A 108 7.60 11.54 13.83
N LEU A 109 6.87 12.66 13.80
CA LEU A 109 7.11 13.79 14.71
C LEU A 109 6.73 13.46 16.16
N LYS A 110 5.58 12.80 16.36
CA LYS A 110 5.12 12.41 17.69
C LYS A 110 6.06 11.40 18.35
N GLY A 111 6.56 10.44 17.58
CA GLY A 111 7.47 9.42 18.08
C GLY A 111 8.78 9.98 18.55
N ILE A 112 9.40 10.87 17.77
CA ILE A 112 10.65 11.52 18.17
C ILE A 112 10.42 12.35 19.46
N ALA A 113 9.34 13.12 19.53
CA ALA A 113 9.03 13.90 20.72
C ALA A 113 8.80 13.04 21.98
N GLU A 114 8.20 11.86 21.82
CA GLU A 114 7.96 10.92 22.93
C GLU A 114 9.26 10.27 23.42
N LEU A 115 10.16 9.91 22.49
CA LEU A 115 11.50 9.39 22.81
C LEU A 115 12.39 10.45 23.49
N GLU A 116 12.29 11.71 23.08
CA GLU A 116 13.03 12.81 23.71
C GLU A 116 12.47 13.19 25.09
N ALA A 117 11.15 13.08 25.27
CA ALA A 117 10.49 13.43 26.53
C ALA A 117 10.67 12.37 27.62
N ASN A 118 10.96 11.11 27.25
CA ASN A 118 11.23 10.02 28.19
C ASN A 118 12.65 9.46 28.02
N PRO A 119 13.70 10.22 28.41
CA PRO A 119 15.08 9.75 28.38
C PRO A 119 15.27 8.80 29.57
N ASN A 120 14.93 7.53 29.38
CA ASN A 120 15.26 6.48 30.35
C ASN A 120 16.77 6.18 30.34
#